data_AF-A0A6P0YGQ0-F1
#
_entry.id   AF-A0A6P0YGQ0-F1
#
_cell.length_a   1.000
_cell.length_b   1.000
_cell.length_c   1.000
_cell.angle_alpha   90.00
_cell.angle_beta   90.00
_cell.angle_gamma   90.00
#
_symmetry.space_group_name_H-M   'P 1'
#
loop_
_entity.id
_entity.type
_entity.pdbx_description
1 polymer ?
#
loop_
_entity_poly.entity_id
_entity_poly.type
_entity_poly.pdbx_seq_one_letter_code
_entity_poly.pdbx_strand_id
1 'polypeptide(L)' 'PVGRSGPVTPWGKPALGLKTRKKRKRSDALIVQRRRKSSKRGKGGRQS' A
#
# COMPACT_ATOMS: atom_id res chain seq x y z
N PRO A 1 -0.07 26.13 -2.33
CA PRO A 1 -0.23 24.65 -2.40
C PRO A 1 0.94 23.98 -1.66
N VAL A 2 0.74 22.82 -1.03
CA VAL A 2 1.75 22.15 -0.16
C VAL A 2 2.98 21.62 -0.94
N GLY A 3 2.95 21.66 -2.30
CA GLY A 3 4.12 21.36 -3.14
C GLY A 3 4.53 19.88 -3.21
N ARG A 4 3.74 18.96 -2.66
CA ARG A 4 4.00 17.52 -2.63
C ARG A 4 3.10 16.79 -3.61
N SER A 5 3.62 15.73 -4.24
CA SER A 5 2.87 14.90 -5.20
C SER A 5 1.67 14.15 -4.60
N GLY A 6 1.57 14.08 -3.27
CA GLY A 6 0.45 13.48 -2.56
C GLY A 6 0.54 13.69 -1.05
N PRO A 7 -0.47 13.22 -0.29
CA PRO A 7 -0.47 13.31 1.17
C PRO A 7 0.63 12.44 1.77
N VAL A 8 1.36 13.01 2.72
CA VAL A 8 2.45 12.35 3.45
C VAL A 8 2.25 12.47 4.95
N THR A 9 2.86 11.55 5.69
CA THR A 9 2.91 11.63 7.15
C THR A 9 3.84 12.78 7.59
N PRO A 10 3.79 13.22 8.86
CA PRO A 10 4.71 14.22 9.40
C PRO A 10 6.19 13.84 9.24
N TRP A 11 6.50 12.54 9.10
CA TRP A 11 7.85 12.01 8.91
C TRP A 11 8.22 11.73 7.44
N GLY A 12 7.47 12.29 6.49
CA GLY A 12 7.81 12.26 5.07
C GLY A 12 7.50 10.97 4.32
N LYS A 13 6.80 10.00 4.92
CA LYS A 13 6.39 8.76 4.24
C LYS A 13 5.02 8.96 3.55
N PRO A 14 4.75 8.30 2.41
CA PRO A 14 3.42 8.35 1.77
C PRO A 14 2.31 7.88 2.71
N ALA A 15 1.25 8.69 2.86
CA ALA A 15 0.13 8.36 3.75
C ALA A 15 -0.87 7.37 3.10
N LEU A 16 -0.99 7.42 1.77
CA LEU A 16 -1.94 6.62 1.01
C LEU A 16 -1.22 5.64 0.06
N GLY A 17 -1.81 4.46 -0.12
CA GLY A 17 -1.41 3.48 -1.14
C GLY A 17 -0.14 2.67 -0.85
N LEU A 18 0.68 3.07 0.12
CA LEU A 18 1.90 2.34 0.48
C LEU A 18 1.60 1.15 1.39
N LYS A 19 2.05 -0.05 0.99
CA LYS A 19 2.05 -1.23 1.87
C LYS A 19 3.19 -1.12 2.87
N THR A 20 2.86 -1.07 4.16
CA THR A 20 3.84 -0.89 5.25
C THR A 20 4.30 -2.20 5.91
N ARG A 21 3.72 -3.34 5.56
CA ARG A 21 4.10 -4.65 6.13
C ARG A 21 5.46 -5.13 5.56
N LYS A 22 6.40 -5.46 6.45
CA LYS A 22 7.68 -6.10 6.09
C LYS A 22 7.46 -7.46 5.42
N LYS A 23 8.17 -7.74 4.33
CA LYS A 23 7.96 -8.91 3.45
C LYS A 23 8.42 -10.27 3.99
N ARG A 24 9.28 -10.30 5.02
CA ARG A 24 9.94 -11.51 5.53
C ARG A 24 9.58 -11.79 6.99
N LYS A 25 8.32 -11.61 7.39
CA LYS A 25 7.90 -11.94 8.76
C LYS A 25 7.59 -13.44 8.82
N ARG A 26 8.01 -14.14 9.88
CA ARG A 26 7.68 -15.58 10.08
C ARG A 26 6.17 -15.83 10.07
N SER A 27 5.40 -14.89 10.62
CA SER A 27 3.93 -14.91 10.59
C SER A 27 3.32 -14.88 9.18
N ASP A 28 4.08 -14.55 8.13
CA ASP A 28 3.55 -14.56 6.77
C ASP A 28 3.16 -15.98 6.32
N ALA A 29 3.80 -17.03 6.86
CA ALA A 29 3.44 -18.43 6.60
C ALA A 29 2.05 -18.80 7.17
N LEU A 30 1.60 -18.09 8.20
CA LEU A 30 0.31 -18.34 8.86
C LEU A 30 -0.84 -17.54 8.21
N ILE A 31 -0.55 -16.66 7.24
CA ILE A 31 -1.57 -15.82 6.60
C ILE A 31 -2.14 -16.56 5.37
N VAL A 32 -3.32 -17.15 5.53
CA VAL A 32 -4.05 -17.83 4.45
C VAL A 32 -4.73 -16.83 3.50
N GLN A 33 -5.46 -15.84 4.04
CA GLN A 33 -6.15 -14.82 3.26
C GLN A 33 -5.99 -13.42 3.88
N ARG A 34 -5.73 -12.41 3.04
CA ARG A 34 -5.67 -11.00 3.47
C ARG A 34 -7.05 -10.35 3.39
N ARG A 35 -7.44 -9.60 4.43
CA ARG A 35 -8.73 -8.89 4.53
C ARG A 35 -9.04 -8.00 3.33
N ARG A 36 -8.04 -7.28 2.81
CA ARG A 36 -8.18 -6.43 1.62
C ARG A 36 -7.39 -7.03 0.46
N LYS A 37 -8.03 -7.19 -0.70
CA LYS A 37 -7.35 -7.50 -1.97
C LYS A 37 -6.48 -6.30 -2.33
N SER A 38 -5.26 -6.26 -1.81
CA SER A 38 -4.40 -5.07 -1.79
C SER A 38 -3.75 -4.73 -3.14
N SER A 39 -4.44 -5.01 -4.23
CA SER A 39 -4.01 -4.57 -5.55
C SER A 39 -5.24 -4.12 -6.34
N LYS A 40 -5.55 -2.83 -6.24
CA LYS A 40 -6.13 -2.10 -7.38
C LYS A 40 -5.15 -2.01 -8.57
N ARG A 41 -3.94 -2.60 -8.44
CA ARG A 41 -2.93 -2.77 -9.50
C ARG A 41 -2.85 -4.18 -10.10
N GLY A 42 -3.70 -5.12 -9.70
CA GLY A 42 -3.59 -6.53 -10.10
C GLY A 42 -4.72 -7.04 -11.01
N LYS A 43 -5.72 -6.23 -11.31
CA LYS A 43 -6.74 -6.49 -12.33
C LYS A 43 -6.92 -5.19 -13.10
N GLY A 44 -6.81 -5.24 -14.43
CA GLY A 44 -6.64 -4.10 -15.31
C GLY A 44 -7.69 -2.99 -15.21
N GLY A 45 -7.41 -1.91 -15.92
CA GLY A 45 -8.38 -0.88 -16.25
C GLY A 45 -8.54 0.22 -15.19
N ARG A 46 -7.76 1.29 -15.31
CA ARG A 46 -8.34 2.63 -15.19
C ARG A 46 -8.14 3.25 -16.56
N GLN A 47 -9.26 3.47 -17.27
CA GLN A 47 -9.25 4.27 -18.48
C GLN A 47 -8.67 5.66 -18.14
N SER A 48 -7.49 5.94 -18.67
CA SER A 48 -7.00 7.21 -19.20
C SER A 48 -5.77 6.88 -20.03
#